data_AF-A0A535WPR5-F1
#
_entry.id   AF-A0A535WPR5-F1
#
_cell.length_a   1.000
_cell.length_b   1.000
_cell.length_c   1.000
_cell.angle_alpha   90.00
_cell.angle_beta   90.00
_cell.angle_gamma   90.00
#
_symmetry.space_group_name_H-M   'P 1'
#
loop_
_entity.id
_entity.type
_entity.pdbx_description
1 polymer ?
#
loop_
_entity_poly.entity_id
_entity_poly.type
_entity_poly.pdbx_seq_one_letter_code
_entity_poly.pdbx_strand_id
1 'polypeptide(L)'
;QDAYSLRCAAQVHGACADAIDYLRRVLDVELNAGTDNPLVFASEEAVLSGGNFHGEPLALALDTAAIGLSELGSISERRLFRMLTGFLSELPPFLTRHSGLDSGYMLLQYTAAALVTDNQLLAMPASVHSLPTSADQEDHNSMGWHSAQRARQVASNVEAILALEALGAAQGIDLLSPLRPGKLTAQAHAAIREQVPPLDHDRVLQPEIEAAIDLVRRGTLATVGSKARPA
;
A
#
# COMPACT_ATOMS: atom_id res chain seq x y z
N GLN A 1 2.81 -2.93 -27.80
CA GLN A 1 2.09 -2.06 -26.85
C GLN A 1 2.47 -2.48 -25.45
N ASP A 2 2.56 -1.55 -24.50
CA ASP A 2 2.95 -1.88 -23.13
C ASP A 2 1.85 -2.69 -22.40
N ALA A 3 2.29 -3.50 -21.45
CA ALA A 3 1.42 -4.28 -20.57
C ALA A 3 0.55 -3.37 -19.69
N TYR A 4 -0.61 -3.89 -19.26
CA TYR A 4 -1.61 -3.08 -18.56
C TYR A 4 -1.13 -2.59 -17.19
N SER A 5 -0.27 -3.35 -16.50
CA SER A 5 0.31 -2.91 -15.23
C SER A 5 1.15 -1.63 -15.33
N LEU A 6 1.59 -1.27 -16.55
CA LEU A 6 2.27 -0.02 -16.88
C LEU A 6 1.31 0.97 -17.54
N ARG A 7 0.64 0.55 -18.61
CA ARG A 7 -0.19 1.43 -19.45
C ARG A 7 -1.47 1.92 -18.76
N CYS A 8 -2.03 1.09 -17.89
CA CYS A 8 -3.25 1.40 -17.14
C CYS A 8 -2.97 1.85 -15.71
N ALA A 9 -1.70 2.13 -15.37
CA ALA A 9 -1.30 2.50 -14.01
C ALA A 9 -2.06 3.75 -13.51
N ALA A 10 -2.26 4.76 -14.37
CA ALA A 10 -2.99 5.97 -13.98
C ALA A 10 -4.46 5.68 -13.62
N GLN A 11 -5.14 4.84 -14.40
CA GLN A 11 -6.54 4.47 -14.18
C GLN A 11 -6.71 3.68 -12.88
N VAL A 12 -5.80 2.73 -12.61
CA VAL A 12 -5.85 1.93 -11.37
C VAL A 12 -5.45 2.76 -10.17
N HIS A 13 -4.31 3.47 -10.23
CA HIS A 13 -3.86 4.30 -9.11
C HIS A 13 -4.83 5.45 -8.79
N GLY A 14 -5.52 6.01 -9.80
CA GLY A 14 -6.56 7.01 -9.61
C GLY A 14 -7.73 6.48 -8.78
N ALA A 15 -8.27 5.31 -9.14
CA ALA A 15 -9.35 4.67 -8.38
C ALA A 15 -8.91 4.33 -6.93
N CYS A 16 -7.66 3.91 -6.73
CA CYS A 16 -7.11 3.68 -5.40
C CYS A 16 -7.03 4.99 -4.59
N ALA A 17 -6.65 6.10 -5.23
CA ALA A 17 -6.59 7.41 -4.59
C ALA A 17 -7.98 7.88 -4.15
N ASP A 18 -9.02 7.71 -4.99
CA ASP A 18 -10.40 8.07 -4.65
C ASP A 18 -10.90 7.31 -3.41
N ALA A 19 -10.57 6.02 -3.28
CA ALA A 19 -10.90 5.21 -2.11
C ALA A 19 -10.22 5.73 -0.82
N ILE A 20 -8.95 6.12 -0.91
CA ILE A 20 -8.21 6.71 0.22
C ILE A 20 -8.78 8.09 0.56
N ASP A 21 -9.14 8.90 -0.43
CA ASP A 21 -9.71 10.22 -0.23
C ASP A 21 -11.11 10.14 0.41
N TYR A 22 -11.88 9.08 0.13
CA TYR A 22 -13.10 8.80 0.88
C TYR A 22 -12.83 8.58 2.37
N LEU A 23 -11.86 7.74 2.71
CA LEU A 23 -11.46 7.53 4.10
C LEU A 23 -10.99 8.83 4.77
N ARG A 24 -10.20 9.65 4.08
CA ARG A 24 -9.77 10.96 4.61
C ARG A 24 -10.95 11.85 4.96
N ARG A 25 -11.92 12.01 4.06
CA ARG A 25 -13.11 12.83 4.30
C ARG A 25 -13.92 12.35 5.51
N VAL A 26 -14.07 11.03 5.67
CA VAL A 26 -14.79 10.46 6.82
C VAL A 26 -14.00 10.68 8.11
N LEU A 27 -12.69 10.40 8.12
CA LEU A 27 -11.84 10.64 9.29
C LEU A 27 -11.84 12.10 9.73
N ASP A 28 -11.80 13.05 8.79
CA ASP A 28 -11.83 14.48 9.10
C ASP A 28 -13.12 14.87 9.85
N VAL A 29 -14.25 14.22 9.55
CA VAL A 29 -15.52 14.41 10.29
C VAL A 29 -15.47 13.69 11.63
N GLU A 30 -15.14 12.41 11.64
CA GLU A 30 -15.18 11.54 12.82
C GLU A 30 -14.23 12.00 13.94
N LEU A 31 -13.04 12.50 13.58
CA LEU A 31 -12.08 13.05 14.55
C LEU A 31 -12.58 14.31 15.26
N ASN A 32 -13.61 14.97 14.73
CA ASN A 32 -14.21 16.18 15.26
C ASN A 32 -15.67 15.96 15.73
N ALA A 33 -16.14 14.71 15.79
CA ALA A 33 -17.50 14.36 16.14
C ALA A 33 -17.66 14.16 17.66
N GLY A 34 -18.84 14.53 18.19
CA GLY A 34 -19.26 14.13 19.53
C GLY A 34 -19.89 12.75 19.49
N THR A 35 -19.09 11.71 19.77
CA THR A 35 -19.50 10.30 19.71
C THR A 35 -19.92 9.72 21.06
N ASP A 36 -19.98 10.54 22.12
CA ASP A 36 -20.46 10.14 23.43
C ASP A 36 -21.98 9.87 23.44
N ASN A 37 -22.43 9.14 24.45
CA ASN A 37 -23.85 9.02 24.76
C ASN A 37 -24.08 8.84 26.28
N PRO A 38 -24.97 9.63 26.91
CA PRO A 38 -25.79 10.69 26.31
C PRO A 38 -25.00 11.95 25.95
N LEU A 39 -25.52 12.72 25.01
CA LEU A 39 -25.00 14.03 24.63
C LEU A 39 -25.52 15.12 25.58
N VAL A 40 -24.67 16.07 25.94
CA VAL A 40 -25.00 17.17 26.87
C VAL A 40 -24.95 18.50 26.13
N PHE A 41 -26.09 19.19 26.07
CA PHE A 41 -26.26 20.50 25.43
C PHE A 41 -26.50 21.56 26.51
N ALA A 42 -25.41 22.08 27.09
CA ALA A 42 -25.47 22.96 28.25
C ALA A 42 -26.26 24.26 27.99
N SER A 43 -26.13 24.85 26.80
CA SER A 43 -26.88 26.07 26.42
C SER A 43 -28.39 25.85 26.31
N GLU A 44 -28.81 24.61 26.10
CA GLU A 44 -30.21 24.21 25.96
C GLU A 44 -30.73 23.53 27.25
N GLU A 45 -29.89 23.44 28.29
CA GLU A 45 -30.15 22.69 29.52
C GLU A 45 -30.67 21.25 29.24
N ALA A 46 -30.17 20.63 28.17
CA ALA A 46 -30.68 19.36 27.67
C ALA A 46 -29.64 18.23 27.72
N VAL A 47 -30.11 17.02 28.01
CA VAL A 47 -29.34 15.77 27.93
C VAL A 47 -30.10 14.82 27.02
N LEU A 48 -29.51 14.48 25.87
CA LEU A 48 -30.17 13.73 24.80
C LEU A 48 -29.48 12.38 24.59
N SER A 49 -30.26 11.30 24.56
CA SER A 49 -29.78 10.00 24.11
C SER A 49 -29.77 9.95 22.59
N GLY A 50 -28.70 9.46 21.99
CA GLY A 50 -28.51 9.35 20.55
C GLY A 50 -27.68 8.13 20.16
N GLY A 51 -27.35 8.04 18.87
CA GLY A 51 -26.61 6.91 18.29
C GLY A 51 -25.24 7.29 17.72
N ASN A 52 -24.67 8.44 18.09
CA ASN A 52 -23.43 8.95 17.50
C ASN A 52 -22.21 8.05 17.74
N PHE A 53 -22.27 7.12 18.70
CA PHE A 53 -21.25 6.10 18.92
C PHE A 53 -21.23 5.00 17.83
N HIS A 54 -22.24 4.92 16.96
CA HIS A 54 -22.32 3.88 15.95
C HIS A 54 -21.32 4.14 14.81
N GLY A 55 -20.19 3.44 14.81
CA GLY A 55 -19.08 3.65 13.87
C GLY A 55 -19.27 3.09 12.45
N GLU A 56 -20.48 3.08 11.90
CA GLU A 56 -20.75 2.56 10.53
C GLU A 56 -20.04 3.39 9.44
N PRO A 57 -20.10 4.74 9.47
CA PRO A 57 -19.46 5.55 8.45
C PRO A 57 -17.96 5.26 8.35
N LEU A 58 -17.29 5.17 9.51
CA LEU A 58 -15.87 4.86 9.60
C LEU A 58 -15.55 3.43 9.13
N ALA A 59 -16.36 2.44 9.51
CA ALA A 59 -16.17 1.04 9.12
C ALA A 59 -16.19 0.87 7.58
N LEU A 60 -17.22 1.42 6.93
CA LEU A 60 -17.36 1.37 5.47
C LEU A 60 -16.20 2.06 4.76
N ALA A 61 -15.75 3.20 5.28
CA ALA A 61 -14.63 3.95 4.72
C ALA A 61 -13.30 3.20 4.83
N LEU A 62 -13.05 2.55 5.97
CA LEU A 62 -11.86 1.73 6.20
C LEU A 62 -11.83 0.50 5.29
N ASP A 63 -12.96 -0.21 5.15
CA ASP A 63 -13.04 -1.38 4.26
C ASP A 63 -12.87 -0.97 2.78
N THR A 64 -13.42 0.18 2.38
CA THR A 64 -13.22 0.74 1.03
C THR A 64 -11.74 1.07 0.78
N ALA A 65 -11.06 1.69 1.74
CA ALA A 65 -9.64 1.99 1.64
C ALA A 65 -8.78 0.72 1.60
N ALA A 66 -9.14 -0.32 2.36
CA ALA A 66 -8.45 -1.62 2.31
C ALA A 66 -8.53 -2.24 0.91
N ILE A 67 -9.71 -2.22 0.27
CA ILE A 67 -9.88 -2.68 -1.12
C ILE A 67 -9.00 -1.88 -2.09
N GLY A 68 -9.03 -0.55 -2.01
CA GLY A 68 -8.21 0.32 -2.87
C GLY A 68 -6.71 0.10 -2.69
N LEU A 69 -6.24 -0.04 -1.45
CA LEU A 69 -4.83 -0.32 -1.16
C LEU A 69 -4.40 -1.70 -1.68
N SER A 70 -5.26 -2.73 -1.55
CA SER A 70 -4.98 -4.07 -2.08
C SER A 70 -4.73 -4.04 -3.59
N GLU A 71 -5.50 -3.26 -4.35
CA GLU A 71 -5.29 -3.09 -5.81
C GLU A 71 -3.95 -2.40 -6.13
N LEU A 72 -3.54 -1.41 -5.33
CA LEU A 72 -2.24 -0.76 -5.48
C LEU A 72 -1.07 -1.75 -5.30
N GLY A 73 -1.16 -2.62 -4.30
CA GLY A 73 -0.20 -3.71 -4.10
C GLY A 73 -0.20 -4.72 -5.25
N SER A 74 -1.38 -5.14 -5.70
CA SER A 74 -1.57 -6.10 -6.79
C SER A 74 -0.89 -5.63 -8.09
N ILE A 75 -1.16 -4.39 -8.52
CA ILE A 75 -0.57 -3.87 -9.76
C ILE A 75 0.95 -3.64 -9.64
N SER A 76 1.44 -3.25 -8.45
CA SER A 76 2.87 -3.11 -8.13
C SER A 76 3.60 -4.44 -8.26
N GLU A 77 3.05 -5.49 -7.68
CA GLU A 77 3.61 -6.84 -7.76
C GLU A 77 3.68 -7.32 -9.22
N ARG A 78 2.66 -7.04 -10.05
CA ARG A 78 2.70 -7.35 -11.49
C ARG A 78 3.83 -6.62 -12.22
N ARG A 79 4.19 -5.39 -11.83
CA ARG A 79 5.34 -4.67 -12.41
C ARG A 79 6.66 -5.28 -11.95
N LEU A 80 6.78 -5.63 -10.67
CA LEU A 80 7.94 -6.36 -10.13
C LEU A 80 8.16 -7.70 -10.85
N PHE A 81 7.10 -8.50 -11.00
CA PHE A 81 7.14 -9.76 -11.74
C PHE A 81 7.67 -9.58 -13.16
N ARG A 82 7.20 -8.54 -13.87
CA ARG A 82 7.68 -8.23 -15.23
C ARG A 82 9.17 -7.93 -15.25
N MET A 83 9.67 -7.11 -14.31
CA MET A 83 11.10 -6.77 -14.25
C MET A 83 11.98 -8.02 -14.05
N LEU A 84 11.55 -8.92 -13.16
CA LEU A 84 12.28 -10.14 -12.83
C LEU A 84 12.18 -11.22 -13.91
N THR A 85 11.23 -11.10 -14.83
CA THR A 85 11.01 -12.07 -15.90
C THR A 85 11.78 -11.67 -17.16
N GLY A 86 12.91 -12.32 -17.44
CA GLY A 86 13.83 -11.90 -18.49
C GLY A 86 13.22 -11.74 -19.89
N PHE A 87 12.29 -12.61 -20.31
CA PHE A 87 11.63 -12.49 -21.61
C PHE A 87 10.56 -11.37 -21.66
N LEU A 88 10.17 -10.82 -20.51
CA LEU A 88 9.23 -9.69 -20.42
C LEU A 88 9.94 -8.35 -20.21
N SER A 89 11.12 -8.35 -19.59
CA SER A 89 11.91 -7.16 -19.29
C SER A 89 13.07 -6.92 -20.24
N GLU A 90 13.49 -7.93 -21.00
CA GLU A 90 14.74 -7.92 -21.79
C GLU A 90 16.00 -7.68 -20.93
N LEU A 91 15.88 -7.91 -19.62
CA LEU A 91 16.97 -7.89 -18.65
C LEU A 91 17.38 -9.33 -18.29
N PRO A 92 18.56 -9.53 -17.69
CA PRO A 92 18.93 -10.82 -17.12
C PRO A 92 17.82 -11.35 -16.17
N PRO A 93 17.48 -12.65 -16.24
CA PRO A 93 16.48 -13.27 -15.37
C PRO A 93 16.76 -12.96 -13.90
N PHE A 94 15.71 -12.60 -13.16
CA PHE A 94 15.77 -12.24 -11.74
C PHE A 94 16.74 -11.08 -11.41
N LEU A 95 17.14 -10.31 -12.42
CA LEU A 95 18.02 -9.15 -12.32
C LEU A 95 19.43 -9.47 -11.74
N THR A 96 19.94 -10.69 -12.02
CA THR A 96 21.33 -11.08 -11.71
C THR A 96 22.17 -11.25 -12.97
N ARG A 97 23.46 -10.89 -12.89
CA ARG A 97 24.42 -11.11 -13.98
C ARG A 97 24.92 -12.55 -14.05
N HIS A 98 24.76 -13.33 -12.98
CA HIS A 98 25.31 -14.69 -12.82
C HIS A 98 24.20 -15.75 -12.75
N SER A 99 23.21 -15.62 -13.64
CA SER A 99 22.07 -16.54 -13.71
C SER A 99 22.52 -18.00 -13.80
N GLY A 100 21.89 -18.87 -13.00
CA GLY A 100 22.19 -20.30 -12.91
C GLY A 100 23.03 -20.67 -11.68
N LEU A 101 23.84 -19.73 -11.17
CA LEU A 101 24.49 -19.84 -9.86
C LEU A 101 23.74 -19.00 -8.82
N ASP A 102 23.43 -17.76 -9.19
CA ASP A 102 22.71 -16.81 -8.34
C ASP A 102 21.22 -16.80 -8.71
N SER A 103 20.38 -16.65 -7.68
CA SER A 103 18.92 -16.48 -7.79
C SER A 103 18.51 -15.01 -7.89
N GLY A 104 19.41 -14.08 -7.59
CA GLY A 104 19.15 -12.64 -7.67
C GLY A 104 17.96 -12.22 -6.81
N TYR A 105 17.06 -11.45 -7.40
CA TYR A 105 15.86 -10.93 -6.75
C TYR A 105 14.61 -11.81 -6.93
N MET A 106 14.77 -13.08 -7.29
CA MET A 106 13.65 -14.02 -7.44
C MET A 106 12.69 -14.00 -6.24
N LEU A 107 13.23 -14.03 -5.01
CA LEU A 107 12.42 -14.08 -3.80
C LEU A 107 11.65 -12.79 -3.51
N LEU A 108 12.04 -11.64 -4.08
CA LEU A 108 11.24 -10.41 -3.93
C LEU A 108 9.83 -10.62 -4.50
N GLN A 109 9.71 -11.34 -5.63
CA GLN A 109 8.42 -11.63 -6.24
C GLN A 109 7.59 -12.60 -5.40
N TYR A 110 8.22 -13.60 -4.78
CA TYR A 110 7.52 -14.57 -3.94
C TYR A 110 6.94 -13.88 -2.70
N THR A 111 7.74 -13.03 -2.06
CA THR A 111 7.29 -12.21 -0.93
C THR A 111 6.17 -11.26 -1.35
N ALA A 112 6.32 -10.53 -2.45
CA ALA A 112 5.29 -9.62 -2.92
C ALA A 112 3.97 -10.36 -3.26
N ALA A 113 4.05 -11.52 -3.93
CA ALA A 113 2.89 -12.33 -4.28
C ALA A 113 2.16 -12.89 -3.05
N ALA A 114 2.90 -13.32 -2.02
CA ALA A 114 2.32 -13.75 -0.76
C ALA A 114 1.56 -12.59 -0.08
N LEU A 115 2.19 -11.41 0.03
CA LEU A 115 1.56 -10.23 0.62
C LEU A 115 0.32 -9.76 -0.16
N VAL A 116 0.33 -9.85 -1.49
CA VAL A 116 -0.85 -9.57 -2.31
C VAL A 116 -1.97 -10.57 -2.03
N THR A 117 -1.64 -11.85 -1.87
CA THR A 117 -2.62 -12.89 -1.54
C THR A 117 -3.24 -12.65 -0.16
N ASP A 118 -2.42 -12.29 0.84
CA ASP A 118 -2.93 -11.92 2.17
C ASP A 118 -3.86 -10.70 2.09
N ASN A 119 -3.49 -9.69 1.29
CA ASN A 119 -4.32 -8.51 1.06
C ASN A 119 -5.65 -8.82 0.41
N GLN A 120 -5.72 -9.81 -0.50
CA GLN A 120 -6.98 -10.26 -1.10
C GLN A 120 -7.92 -10.87 -0.05
N LEU A 121 -7.38 -11.64 0.90
CA LEU A 121 -8.15 -12.21 2.01
C LEU A 121 -8.61 -11.12 2.99
N LEU A 122 -7.75 -10.15 3.28
CA LEU A 122 -8.04 -9.04 4.19
C LEU A 122 -9.01 -8.01 3.60
N ALA A 123 -9.14 -7.94 2.27
CA ALA A 123 -10.04 -7.02 1.57
C ALA A 123 -11.52 -7.42 1.66
N MET A 124 -11.87 -8.55 2.26
CA MET A 124 -13.25 -8.86 2.60
C MET A 124 -13.76 -7.83 3.63
N PRO A 125 -14.83 -7.07 3.36
CA PRO A 125 -15.32 -6.05 4.29
C PRO A 125 -15.68 -6.67 5.64
N ALA A 126 -15.20 -6.11 6.74
CA ALA A 126 -15.64 -6.52 8.07
C ALA A 126 -17.00 -5.91 8.42
N SER A 127 -17.34 -4.74 7.86
CA SER A 127 -18.54 -3.97 8.18
C SER A 127 -19.85 -4.63 7.74
N VAL A 128 -19.80 -5.62 6.86
CA VAL A 128 -21.00 -6.38 6.45
C VAL A 128 -21.41 -7.44 7.47
N HIS A 129 -20.61 -7.62 8.52
CA HIS A 129 -20.92 -8.51 9.63
C HIS A 129 -21.54 -7.72 10.78
N SER A 130 -22.60 -8.27 11.37
CA SER A 130 -23.26 -7.70 12.53
C SER A 130 -23.97 -8.83 13.29
N LEU A 131 -23.79 -8.88 14.61
CA LEU A 131 -24.44 -9.84 15.50
C LEU A 131 -24.93 -9.09 16.73
N PRO A 132 -26.17 -9.34 17.19
CA PRO A 132 -26.74 -8.63 18.31
C PRO A 132 -25.99 -8.94 19.61
N THR A 133 -25.78 -7.92 20.43
CA THR A 133 -25.22 -8.01 21.77
C THR A 133 -26.16 -7.37 22.80
N SER A 134 -25.85 -7.55 24.08
CA SER A 134 -26.56 -6.86 25.17
C SER A 134 -28.08 -7.08 25.18
N ALA A 135 -28.51 -8.35 25.09
CA ALA A 135 -29.94 -8.73 25.11
C ALA A 135 -30.80 -7.93 24.10
N ASP A 136 -30.29 -7.80 22.88
CA ASP A 136 -30.89 -7.08 21.74
C ASP A 136 -31.03 -5.55 21.91
N GLN A 137 -30.35 -4.95 22.90
CA GLN A 137 -30.22 -3.49 22.94
C GLN A 137 -29.14 -2.97 21.97
N GLU A 138 -28.10 -3.76 21.74
CA GLU A 138 -27.04 -3.50 20.76
C GLU A 138 -27.22 -4.48 19.59
N ASP A 139 -28.40 -4.42 18.95
CA ASP A 139 -28.83 -5.38 17.94
C ASP A 139 -28.14 -5.20 16.57
N HIS A 140 -27.44 -4.08 16.38
CA HIS A 140 -26.63 -3.80 15.20
C HIS A 140 -25.30 -3.13 15.59
N ASN A 141 -24.19 -3.59 14.99
CA ASN A 141 -22.88 -2.97 15.15
C ASN A 141 -22.10 -2.96 13.82
N SER A 142 -21.11 -2.08 13.73
CA SER A 142 -20.39 -1.83 12.48
C SER A 142 -19.16 -2.70 12.25
N MET A 143 -18.74 -3.47 13.26
CA MET A 143 -17.45 -4.18 13.26
C MET A 143 -16.23 -3.30 12.90
N GLY A 144 -16.35 -1.97 13.08
CA GLY A 144 -15.37 -0.99 12.56
C GLY A 144 -13.95 -1.14 13.11
N TRP A 145 -13.78 -1.69 14.31
CA TRP A 145 -12.44 -2.04 14.84
C TRP A 145 -11.73 -3.08 13.97
N HIS A 146 -12.47 -4.08 13.46
CA HIS A 146 -11.91 -5.09 12.57
C HIS A 146 -11.60 -4.51 11.18
N SER A 147 -12.43 -3.62 10.65
CA SER A 147 -12.13 -2.86 9.43
C SER A 147 -10.82 -2.07 9.60
N ALA A 148 -10.61 -1.42 10.75
CA ALA A 148 -9.38 -0.66 11.05
C ALA A 148 -8.14 -1.55 11.12
N GLN A 149 -8.21 -2.67 11.83
CA GLN A 149 -7.11 -3.64 11.94
C GLN A 149 -6.70 -4.18 10.57
N ARG A 150 -7.69 -4.55 9.73
CA ARG A 150 -7.45 -5.05 8.37
C ARG A 150 -6.83 -3.98 7.48
N ALA A 151 -7.41 -2.78 7.43
CA ALA A 151 -6.90 -1.66 6.64
C ALA A 151 -5.44 -1.32 7.00
N ARG A 152 -5.09 -1.33 8.30
CA ARG A 152 -3.72 -1.11 8.77
C ARG A 152 -2.75 -2.20 8.31
N GLN A 153 -3.16 -3.47 8.37
CA GLN A 153 -2.33 -4.58 7.90
C GLN A 153 -2.13 -4.51 6.37
N VAL A 154 -3.19 -4.24 5.61
CA VAL A 154 -3.12 -4.05 4.15
C VAL A 154 -2.17 -2.91 3.79
N ALA A 155 -2.27 -1.76 4.46
CA ALA A 155 -1.36 -0.63 4.25
C ALA A 155 0.11 -1.05 4.48
N SER A 156 0.38 -1.76 5.58
CA SER A 156 1.74 -2.23 5.92
C SER A 156 2.28 -3.22 4.87
N ASN A 157 1.44 -4.11 4.35
CA ASN A 157 1.79 -5.04 3.28
C ASN A 157 2.09 -4.30 1.97
N VAL A 158 1.30 -3.28 1.62
CA VAL A 158 1.49 -2.46 0.42
C VAL A 158 2.78 -1.66 0.48
N GLU A 159 3.15 -1.10 1.64
CA GLU A 159 4.46 -0.46 1.84
C GLU A 159 5.62 -1.41 1.49
N ALA A 160 5.53 -2.66 1.95
CA ALA A 160 6.51 -3.69 1.62
C ALA A 160 6.50 -4.04 0.13
N ILE A 161 5.34 -4.24 -0.49
CA ILE A 161 5.25 -4.54 -1.92
C ILE A 161 5.87 -3.42 -2.78
N LEU A 162 5.61 -2.15 -2.44
CA LEU A 162 6.19 -0.99 -3.13
C LEU A 162 7.72 -0.92 -2.94
N ALA A 163 8.20 -1.25 -1.74
CA ALA A 163 9.64 -1.33 -1.47
C ALA A 163 10.33 -2.41 -2.30
N LEU A 164 9.70 -3.59 -2.43
CA LEU A 164 10.20 -4.68 -3.26
C LEU A 164 10.22 -4.30 -4.75
N GLU A 165 9.19 -3.62 -5.24
CA GLU A 165 9.19 -3.04 -6.60
C GLU A 165 10.35 -2.05 -6.78
N ALA A 166 10.55 -1.14 -5.81
CA ALA A 166 11.60 -0.13 -5.88
C ALA A 166 13.01 -0.74 -5.93
N LEU A 167 13.26 -1.81 -5.16
CA LEU A 167 14.51 -2.57 -5.22
C LEU A 167 14.75 -3.18 -6.59
N GLY A 168 13.76 -3.88 -7.14
CA GLY A 168 13.82 -4.45 -8.48
C GLY A 168 14.07 -3.39 -9.56
N ALA A 169 13.38 -2.25 -9.47
CA ALA A 169 13.55 -1.14 -10.40
C ALA A 169 14.96 -0.53 -10.32
N ALA A 170 15.50 -0.36 -9.11
CA ALA A 170 16.84 0.19 -8.93
C ALA A 170 17.93 -0.71 -9.53
N GLN A 171 17.80 -2.03 -9.33
CA GLN A 171 18.69 -3.00 -9.95
C GLN A 171 18.55 -3.03 -11.48
N GLY A 172 17.32 -2.97 -12.00
CA GLY A 172 17.08 -2.88 -13.44
C GLY A 172 17.76 -1.67 -14.07
N ILE A 173 17.74 -0.51 -13.40
CA ILE A 173 18.45 0.69 -13.84
C ILE A 173 19.96 0.45 -13.92
N ASP A 174 20.57 -0.22 -12.94
CA ASP A 174 22.01 -0.50 -12.96
C ASP A 174 22.42 -1.45 -14.09
N LEU A 175 21.56 -2.43 -14.40
CA LEU A 175 21.79 -3.37 -15.49
C LEU A 175 21.68 -2.72 -16.88
N LEU A 176 21.02 -1.57 -16.98
CA LEU A 176 20.90 -0.78 -18.22
C LEU A 176 22.06 0.20 -18.43
N SER A 177 23.03 0.28 -17.52
CA SER A 177 24.22 1.12 -17.69
C SER A 177 24.92 0.84 -19.03
N PRO A 178 25.33 1.87 -19.81
CA PRO A 178 25.48 3.28 -19.42
C PRO A 178 24.25 4.17 -19.66
N LEU A 179 23.06 3.61 -19.91
CA LEU A 179 21.84 4.40 -20.04
C LEU A 179 21.54 5.15 -18.74
N ARG A 180 20.93 6.33 -18.86
CA ARG A 180 20.60 7.20 -17.72
C ARG A 180 19.09 7.37 -17.60
N PRO A 181 18.51 7.17 -16.40
CA PRO A 181 17.09 7.41 -16.18
C PRO A 181 16.78 8.92 -16.18
N GLY A 182 15.49 9.27 -16.27
CA GLY A 182 15.04 10.67 -16.15
C GLY A 182 15.42 11.30 -14.81
N LYS A 183 15.47 12.63 -14.74
CA LYS A 183 15.99 13.39 -13.58
C LYS A 183 15.44 12.94 -12.22
N LEU A 184 14.13 12.78 -12.09
CA LEU A 184 13.51 12.38 -10.82
C LEU A 184 13.71 10.90 -10.52
N THR A 185 13.64 10.04 -11.54
CA THR A 185 13.96 8.61 -11.41
C THR A 185 15.41 8.40 -10.99
N ALA A 186 16.36 9.20 -11.50
CA ALA A 186 17.76 9.19 -11.07
C ALA A 186 17.91 9.58 -9.59
N GLN A 187 17.14 10.56 -9.10
CA GLN A 187 17.14 10.93 -7.69
C GLN A 187 16.59 9.80 -6.80
N ALA A 188 15.50 9.15 -7.23
CA ALA A 188 14.93 8.02 -6.52
C ALA A 188 15.88 6.82 -6.49
N HIS A 189 16.51 6.50 -7.62
CA HIS A 189 17.54 5.46 -7.73
C HIS A 189 18.73 5.73 -6.80
N ALA A 190 19.25 6.96 -6.80
CA ALA A 190 20.35 7.36 -5.93
C ALA A 190 19.99 7.22 -4.44
N ALA A 191 18.78 7.62 -4.04
CA ALA A 191 18.31 7.48 -2.65
C ALA A 191 18.22 6.01 -2.20
N ILE A 192 17.86 5.09 -3.11
CA ILE A 192 17.89 3.65 -2.83
C ILE A 192 19.34 3.18 -2.71
N ARG A 193 20.21 3.57 -3.64
CA ARG A 193 21.62 3.14 -3.68
C ARG A 193 22.48 3.65 -2.53
N GLU A 194 22.06 4.73 -1.87
CA GLU A 194 22.67 5.21 -0.63
C GLU A 194 22.50 4.21 0.53
N GLN A 195 21.42 3.43 0.54
CA GLN A 195 21.12 2.47 1.61
C GLN A 195 21.27 1.01 1.19
N VAL A 196 21.13 0.74 -0.11
CA VAL A 196 21.10 -0.61 -0.68
C VAL A 196 22.08 -0.72 -1.84
N PRO A 197 23.24 -1.38 -1.67
CA PRO A 197 24.22 -1.52 -2.74
C PRO A 197 23.68 -2.41 -3.88
N PRO A 198 24.20 -2.27 -5.12
CA PRO A 198 23.84 -3.18 -6.22
C PRO A 198 24.02 -4.65 -5.84
N LEU A 199 23.14 -5.50 -6.37
CA LEU A 199 23.28 -6.95 -6.20
C LEU A 199 24.18 -7.48 -7.30
N ASP A 200 25.41 -7.86 -6.94
CA ASP A 200 26.33 -8.54 -7.85
C ASP A 200 26.18 -10.07 -7.69
N HIS A 201 26.42 -10.57 -6.48
CA HIS A 201 26.19 -11.96 -6.07
C HIS A 201 25.09 -12.09 -5.01
N ASP A 202 24.53 -13.29 -4.90
CA ASP A 202 23.51 -13.59 -3.89
C ASP A 202 24.00 -13.31 -2.47
N ARG A 203 23.11 -12.71 -1.68
CA ARG A 203 23.31 -12.43 -0.25
C ARG A 203 21.96 -12.38 0.46
N VAL A 204 22.00 -12.35 1.79
CA VAL A 204 20.78 -12.21 2.60
C VAL A 204 20.16 -10.83 2.32
N LEU A 205 18.95 -10.82 1.76
CA LEU A 205 18.28 -9.61 1.30
C LEU A 205 17.47 -8.90 2.39
N GLN A 206 17.23 -9.53 3.54
CA GLN A 206 16.40 -8.98 4.60
C GLN A 206 16.79 -7.54 5.02
N PRO A 207 18.08 -7.22 5.29
CA PRO A 207 18.45 -5.85 5.67
C PRO A 207 18.13 -4.81 4.59
N GLU A 208 18.22 -5.19 3.31
CA GLU A 208 17.94 -4.30 2.18
C GLU A 208 16.44 -4.10 1.97
N ILE A 209 15.66 -5.15 2.17
CA ILE A 209 14.20 -5.09 2.16
C ILE A 209 13.73 -4.17 3.29
N GLU A 210 14.28 -4.30 4.50
CA GLU A 210 13.96 -3.44 5.65
C GLU A 210 14.33 -1.97 5.37
N ALA A 211 15.51 -1.71 4.79
CA ALA A 211 15.93 -0.37 4.40
C ALA A 211 15.00 0.24 3.32
N ALA A 212 14.59 -0.56 2.32
CA ALA A 212 13.66 -0.11 1.29
C ALA A 212 12.26 0.17 1.85
N ILE A 213 11.76 -0.65 2.78
CA ILE A 213 10.49 -0.40 3.49
C ILE A 213 10.56 0.93 4.26
N ASP A 214 11.66 1.19 4.94
CA ASP A 214 11.88 2.42 5.69
C ASP A 214 11.94 3.67 4.76
N LEU A 215 12.53 3.55 3.57
CA LEU A 215 12.48 4.59 2.52
C LEU A 215 11.04 4.89 2.07
N VAL A 216 10.19 3.87 1.94
CA VAL A 216 8.77 4.05 1.59
C VAL A 216 8.01 4.73 2.75
N ARG A 217 8.17 4.23 3.97
CA ARG A 217 7.49 4.74 5.18
C ARG A 217 7.83 6.19 5.50
N ARG A 218 9.08 6.59 5.33
CA ARG A 218 9.52 7.99 5.50
C ARG A 218 9.05 8.91 4.37
N GLY A 219 8.43 8.36 3.32
CA GLY A 219 8.01 9.13 2.15
C GLY A 219 9.18 9.68 1.34
N THR A 220 10.38 9.11 1.45
CA THR A 220 11.58 9.60 0.74
C THR A 220 11.35 9.57 -0.77
N LEU A 221 10.85 8.43 -1.28
CA LEU A 221 10.56 8.28 -2.71
C LEU A 221 9.34 9.11 -3.14
N ALA A 222 8.32 9.19 -2.28
CA ALA A 222 7.13 10.01 -2.53
C ALA A 222 7.47 11.50 -2.65
N THR A 223 8.41 12.00 -1.85
CA THR A 223 8.91 13.39 -1.89
C THR A 223 9.67 13.69 -3.18
N VAL A 224 10.37 12.71 -3.76
CA VAL A 224 10.96 12.87 -5.09
C VAL A 224 9.87 12.96 -6.16
N GLY A 225 8.87 12.07 -6.09
CA GLY A 225 7.75 12.02 -7.03
C GLY A 225 6.84 13.25 -6.98
N SER A 226 6.64 13.86 -5.81
CA SER A 226 5.77 15.05 -5.66
C SER A 226 6.28 16.26 -6.44
N LYS A 227 7.60 16.37 -6.68
CA LYS A 227 8.22 17.40 -7.53
C LYS A 227 7.79 17.34 -9.00
N ALA A 228 7.18 16.22 -9.43
CA ALA A 228 6.63 16.07 -10.78
C ALA A 228 5.21 16.63 -10.93
N ARG A 229 4.50 16.90 -9.82
CA ARG A 229 3.13 17.41 -9.88
C ARG A 229 3.17 18.87 -10.36
N PRO A 230 2.32 19.25 -11.33
CA PRO A 230 2.10 20.67 -11.63
C PRO A 230 1.62 21.39 -10.36
N ALA A 231 2.02 22.66 -10.22
CA ALA A 231 1.57 23.53 -9.13
C ALA A 231 0.05 23.75 -9.16
#